data_AF-A0A9W6JD83-F1
#
_entry.id   AF-A0A9W6JD83-F1
#
_cell.length_a   1.000
_cell.length_b   1.000
_cell.length_c   1.000
_cell.angle_alpha   90.00
_cell.angle_beta   90.00
_cell.angle_gamma   90.00
#
_symmetry.space_group_name_H-M   'P 1'
#
loop_
_entity.id
_entity.type
_entity.pdbx_description
1 polymer ?
#
loop_
_entity_poly.entity_id
_entity_poly.type
_entity_poly.pdbx_seq_one_letter_code
_entity_poly.pdbx_strand_id
1 'polypeptide(L)'
;MATLFEMFPFLKKLFVDSGYKGPKFANALAKVRPHIEIEIVKRSDQVGSFVVLPKRWIVERTIAWLNRCRRLAKDWECLNRKALAFLRLASIRLMLRKLCNPA
;
A
#
# COMPACT_ATOMS: atom_id res chain seq x y z
N MET A 1 -16.54 9.03 10.40
CA MET A 1 -15.65 8.18 9.57
C MET A 1 -14.26 8.35 10.11
N ALA A 2 -13.70 7.32 10.75
CA ALA A 2 -12.33 7.39 11.22
C ALA A 2 -11.40 7.51 10.00
N THR A 3 -10.48 8.47 10.02
CA THR A 3 -9.46 8.56 8.97
C THR A 3 -8.63 7.27 8.97
N LEU A 4 -8.07 6.87 7.82
CA LEU A 4 -7.17 5.71 7.73
C LEU A 4 -6.07 5.78 8.81
N PHE A 5 -5.66 6.99 9.16
CA PHE A 5 -4.69 7.27 10.19
C PHE A 5 -5.22 6.94 11.61
N GLU A 6 -6.45 7.28 11.97
CA GLU A 6 -7.03 6.89 13.27
C GLU A 6 -7.14 5.38 13.43
N MET A 7 -7.41 4.65 12.34
CA MET A 7 -7.51 3.18 12.38
C MET A 7 -6.16 2.49 12.63
N PHE A 8 -5.04 3.17 12.34
CA PHE A 8 -3.69 2.62 12.44
C PHE A 8 -2.79 3.54 13.28
N PRO A 9 -3.01 3.64 14.61
CA PRO A 9 -2.27 4.54 15.51
C PRO A 9 -0.76 4.18 15.57
N PHE A 10 -0.43 2.93 15.28
CA PHE A 10 0.93 2.37 15.33
C PHE A 10 1.79 2.66 14.09
N LEU A 11 1.27 3.36 13.08
CA LEU A 11 2.05 3.70 11.88
C LEU A 11 3.16 4.70 12.25
N LYS A 12 4.42 4.29 12.10
CA LYS A 12 5.60 5.10 12.44
C LYS A 12 6.25 5.80 11.25
N LYS A 13 6.19 5.20 10.07
CA LYS A 13 6.96 5.63 8.90
C LYS A 13 6.14 5.55 7.62
N LEU A 14 6.27 6.57 6.77
CA LEU A 14 5.61 6.71 5.48
C LEU A 14 6.65 6.79 4.36
N PHE A 15 6.58 5.86 3.41
CA PHE A 15 7.40 5.90 2.20
C PHE A 15 6.69 6.71 1.13
N VAL A 16 7.38 7.67 0.53
CA VAL A 16 6.81 8.55 -0.49
C VAL A 16 7.73 8.69 -1.69
N ASP A 17 7.14 8.88 -2.87
CA ASP A 17 7.90 9.09 -4.11
C ASP A 17 8.55 10.48 -4.14
N SER A 18 9.54 10.67 -5.02
CA SER A 18 10.31 11.92 -5.13
C SER A 18 9.45 13.16 -5.41
N GLY A 19 8.28 13.00 -6.02
CA GLY A 19 7.31 14.08 -6.26
C GLY A 19 6.75 14.73 -5.00
N TYR A 20 6.88 14.10 -3.82
CA TYR A 20 6.37 14.60 -2.55
C TYR A 20 7.41 15.32 -1.69
N LYS A 21 8.58 15.67 -2.25
CA LYS A 21 9.68 16.36 -1.56
C LYS A 21 9.35 17.80 -1.09
N GLY A 22 8.19 18.34 -1.46
CA GLY A 22 7.84 19.75 -1.19
C GLY A 22 7.43 20.04 0.26
N PRO A 23 7.68 21.28 0.75
CA PRO A 23 7.30 21.70 2.11
C PRO A 23 5.80 21.65 2.34
N LYS A 24 4.99 21.81 1.29
CA LYS A 24 3.52 21.68 1.36
C LYS A 24 3.09 20.31 1.90
N PHE A 25 3.72 19.24 1.44
CA PHE A 25 3.39 17.89 1.87
C PHE A 25 3.87 17.63 3.30
N ALA A 26 5.12 18.00 3.61
CA ALA A 26 5.66 17.86 4.95
C ALA A 26 4.84 18.64 5.99
N ASN A 27 4.46 19.88 5.70
CA ASN A 27 3.64 20.71 6.58
C ASN A 27 2.22 20.17 6.74
N ALA A 28 1.62 19.64 5.67
CA ALA A 28 0.32 18.99 5.76
C ALA A 28 0.37 17.73 6.62
N LEU A 29 1.40 16.90 6.46
CA LEU A 29 1.57 15.69 7.27
C LEU A 29 1.84 16.04 8.74
N ALA A 30 2.68 17.04 9.02
CA ALA A 30 2.95 17.47 10.39
C ALA A 30 1.68 17.94 11.13
N LYS A 31 0.74 18.58 10.41
CA LYS A 31 -0.57 18.99 10.97
C LYS A 31 -1.48 17.80 11.27
N VAL A 32 -1.53 16.82 10.36
CA VAL A 32 -2.42 15.65 10.52
C VAL A 32 -1.84 14.64 11.49
N ARG A 33 -0.51 14.46 11.47
CA ARG A 33 0.18 13.45 12.25
C ARG A 33 1.67 13.76 12.48
N PRO A 34 2.00 14.42 13.59
CA PRO A 34 3.38 14.86 13.86
C PRO A 34 4.35 13.70 14.15
N HIS A 35 3.85 12.51 14.47
CA HIS A 35 4.67 11.35 14.86
C HIS A 35 5.08 10.42 13.71
N ILE A 36 4.68 10.70 12.46
CA ILE A 36 5.05 9.86 11.31
C ILE A 36 6.33 10.39 10.67
N GLU A 37 7.34 9.54 10.59
CA GLU A 37 8.57 9.81 9.83
C GLU A 37 8.33 9.66 8.32
N ILE A 38 8.82 10.62 7.54
CA ILE A 38 8.74 10.59 6.08
C ILE A 38 10.06 10.07 5.52
N GLU A 39 10.00 9.02 4.70
CA GLU A 39 11.15 8.52 3.93
C GLU A 39 10.88 8.71 2.43
N ILE A 40 11.66 9.60 1.80
CA ILE A 40 11.54 9.88 0.37
C ILE A 40 12.40 8.88 -0.41
N VAL A 41 11.74 8.00 -1.17
CA VAL A 41 12.41 7.03 -2.04
C VAL A 41 12.74 7.72 -3.36
N LYS A 42 14.02 8.07 -3.56
CA LYS A 42 14.50 8.70 -4.81
C LYS A 42 14.92 7.66 -5.83
N ARG A 43 14.73 7.96 -7.12
CA ARG A 43 15.41 7.24 -8.20
C ARG A 43 16.91 7.52 -8.12
N SER A 44 17.72 6.49 -8.39
CA SER A 44 19.14 6.70 -8.61
C SER A 44 19.30 7.38 -9.98
N ASP A 45 19.97 8.54 -10.00
CA ASP A 45 20.26 9.30 -11.22
C ASP A 45 21.50 8.74 -11.95
N GLN A 46 22.10 7.65 -11.46
CA GLN A 46 23.24 6.99 -12.09
C GLN A 46 22.78 6.23 -13.34
N VAL A 47 23.12 6.83 -14.49
CA VAL A 47 22.70 6.44 -15.83
C VAL A 47 23.33 5.12 -16.26
N GLY A 48 22.51 4.15 -16.67
CA GLY A 48 22.94 3.00 -17.45
C GLY A 48 22.11 1.72 -17.29
N SER A 49 21.45 1.50 -16.14
CA SER A 49 20.68 0.27 -15.90
C SER A 49 19.47 0.50 -14.98
N PHE A 50 18.48 -0.40 -15.08
CA PHE A 50 17.30 -0.38 -14.22
C PHE A 50 17.67 -0.80 -12.79
N VAL A 51 17.56 0.14 -11.84
CA VAL A 51 17.77 -0.12 -10.42
C VAL A 51 16.42 -0.31 -9.71
N VAL A 52 16.25 -1.45 -9.04
CA VAL A 52 15.05 -1.74 -8.24
C VAL A 52 14.99 -0.79 -7.05
N LEU A 53 13.91 0.00 -6.97
CA LEU A 53 13.69 0.89 -5.84
C LEU A 53 13.22 0.13 -4.61
N PRO A 54 13.78 0.43 -3.42
CA PRO A 54 13.36 -0.22 -2.19
C PRO A 54 11.87 0.07 -1.92
N LYS A 55 11.11 -0.97 -1.57
CA LYS A 55 9.71 -0.93 -1.11
C LYS A 55 8.67 -0.38 -2.11
N ARG A 56 9.05 0.08 -3.30
CA ARG A 56 8.11 0.57 -4.34
C ARG A 56 7.11 -0.51 -4.78
N TRP A 57 7.58 -1.74 -4.91
CA TRP A 57 6.80 -2.87 -5.41
C TRP A 57 5.82 -3.46 -4.39
N ILE A 58 5.80 -3.02 -3.12
CA ILE A 58 4.99 -3.67 -2.08
C ILE A 58 3.49 -3.57 -2.41
N VAL A 59 3.03 -2.38 -2.82
CA VAL A 59 1.62 -2.14 -3.14
C VAL A 59 1.25 -2.91 -4.41
N GLU A 60 2.06 -2.77 -5.47
CA GLU A 60 1.85 -3.44 -6.75
C GLU A 60 1.84 -4.97 -6.61
N ARG A 61 2.75 -5.52 -5.81
CA ARG A 61 2.80 -6.96 -5.49
C ARG A 61 1.54 -7.42 -4.77
N THR A 62 1.03 -6.62 -3.84
CA THR A 62 -0.22 -6.94 -3.14
C THR A 62 -1.39 -6.96 -4.13
N ILE A 63 -1.46 -5.98 -5.03
CA ILE A 63 -2.47 -5.94 -6.11
C ILE A 63 -2.31 -7.14 -7.05
N ALA A 64 -1.08 -7.50 -7.42
CA ALA A 64 -0.81 -8.66 -8.28
C ALA A 64 -1.27 -9.97 -7.63
N TRP A 65 -1.09 -10.14 -6.31
CA TRP A 65 -1.62 -11.30 -5.59
C TRP A 65 -3.15 -11.34 -5.59
N LEU A 66 -3.80 -10.19 -5.41
CA LEU A 66 -5.26 -10.10 -5.46
C LEU A 66 -5.80 -10.38 -6.86
N ASN A 67 -5.11 -9.91 -7.92
CA ASN A 67 -5.46 -10.21 -9.31
C ASN A 67 -5.34 -11.70 -9.67
N ARG A 68 -4.51 -12.48 -8.95
CA ARG A 68 -4.49 -13.95 -9.10
C ARG A 68 -5.72 -14.63 -8.52
N CYS A 69 -6.54 -13.93 -7.73
CA CYS A 69 -7.82 -14.44 -7.26
C CYS A 69 -8.86 -14.29 -8.38
N ARG A 70 -9.14 -15.37 -9.12
CA ARG A 70 -10.13 -15.37 -10.23
C ARG A 70 -11.50 -14.78 -9.85
N ARG A 71 -11.90 -14.88 -8.58
CA ARG A 71 -13.14 -14.28 -8.06
C ARG A 71 -13.20 -12.75 -8.18
N LEU A 72 -12.03 -12.09 -8.19
CA LEU A 72 -11.89 -10.63 -8.31
C LEU A 72 -11.63 -10.17 -9.76
N ALA A 73 -11.53 -11.09 -10.73
CA ALA A 73 -11.18 -10.74 -12.11
C ALA A 73 -12.20 -9.80 -12.79
N LYS A 74 -13.45 -9.85 -12.34
CA LYS A 74 -14.51 -8.94 -12.77
C LYS A 74 -15.33 -8.53 -11.55
N ASP A 75 -15.70 -7.26 -11.51
CA ASP A 75 -16.66 -6.79 -10.52
C ASP A 75 -18.07 -7.20 -10.95
N TRP A 76 -18.60 -8.20 -10.25
CA TRP A 76 -19.98 -8.66 -10.38
C TRP A 76 -20.87 -8.03 -9.31
N GLU A 77 -20.27 -7.34 -8.33
CA GLU A 77 -20.99 -6.82 -7.19
C GLU A 77 -21.54 -5.45 -7.53
N CYS A 78 -22.84 -5.34 -7.80
CA CYS A 78 -23.48 -4.04 -8.07
C CYS A 78 -23.37 -3.04 -6.91
N LEU A 79 -22.81 -3.43 -5.75
CA LEU A 79 -22.65 -2.59 -4.57
C LEU A 79 -21.22 -2.63 -4.03
N ASN A 80 -20.64 -1.45 -3.79
CA ASN A 80 -19.29 -1.28 -3.23
C ASN A 80 -19.05 -2.07 -1.94
N ARG A 81 -20.07 -2.17 -1.06
CA ARG A 81 -19.95 -2.93 0.20
C ARG A 81 -19.67 -4.41 -0.03
N LYS A 82 -20.23 -4.98 -1.11
CA LYS A 82 -20.07 -6.38 -1.46
C LYS A 82 -18.71 -6.60 -2.15
N ALA A 83 -18.32 -5.70 -3.07
CA ALA A 83 -16.99 -5.72 -3.67
C ALA A 83 -15.89 -5.67 -2.60
N LEU A 84 -16.04 -4.79 -1.59
CA LEU A 84 -15.13 -4.70 -0.46
C LEU A 84 -15.07 -5.99 0.38
N ALA A 85 -16.20 -6.66 0.58
CA ALA A 85 -16.24 -7.94 1.29
C ALA A 85 -15.44 -9.02 0.55
N PHE A 86 -15.59 -9.14 -0.78
CA PHE A 86 -14.81 -10.09 -1.58
C PHE A 86 -13.32 -9.76 -1.59
N LEU A 87 -12.95 -8.48 -1.64
CA LEU A 87 -11.56 -8.05 -1.51
C LEU A 87 -10.95 -8.50 -0.18
N ARG A 88 -11.68 -8.32 0.93
CA ARG A 88 -11.26 -8.78 2.26
C ARG A 88 -11.12 -10.31 2.32
N LEU A 89 -12.09 -11.05 1.78
CA LEU A 89 -12.03 -12.52 1.72
C LEU A 89 -10.82 -13.02 0.91
N ALA A 90 -10.50 -12.37 -0.21
CA ALA A 90 -9.32 -12.71 -1.00
C ALA A 90 -8.01 -12.48 -0.21
N SER A 91 -7.92 -11.36 0.51
CA SER A 91 -6.78 -11.07 1.40
C SER A 91 -6.65 -12.09 2.54
N ILE A 92 -7.74 -12.47 3.20
CA ILE A 92 -7.76 -13.49 4.25
C ILE A 92 -7.26 -14.83 3.70
N ARG A 93 -7.79 -15.26 2.55
CA ARG A 93 -7.37 -16.51 1.89
C ARG A 93 -5.88 -16.49 1.50
N LEU A 94 -5.36 -15.35 1.04
CA LEU A 94 -3.93 -15.20 0.75
C LEU A 94 -3.09 -15.35 2.01
N MET A 95 -3.46 -14.66 3.09
CA MET A 95 -2.74 -14.69 4.37
C MET A 95 -2.78 -16.09 5.00
N LEU A 96 -3.93 -16.76 5.00
CA LEU A 96 -4.06 -18.13 5.49
C LEU A 96 -3.14 -19.10 4.75
N ARG A 97 -3.07 -19.00 3.42
CA ARG A 97 -2.14 -19.84 2.64
C ARG A 97 -0.68 -19.60 3.00
N LYS A 98 -0.29 -18.34 3.25
CA LYS A 98 1.08 -18.00 3.66
C LYS A 98 1.42 -18.51 5.06
N LEU A 99 0.44 -18.54 5.96
CA LEU A 99 0.63 -19.04 7.33
C LEU A 99 0.65 -20.57 7.39
N CYS A 100 -0.23 -21.23 6.65
CA CYS A 100 -0.39 -22.69 6.69
C CYS A 100 0.53 -23.44 5.71
N ASN A 101 1.08 -22.74 4.71
CA ASN A 101 2.08 -23.31 3.79
C ASN A 101 3.28 -22.36 3.68
N PRO A 102 4.08 -22.22 4.75
CA PRO A 102 5.36 -21.55 4.68
C PRO A 102 6.31 -22.46 3.89
N ALA A 103 6.40 -22.21 2.58
CA ALA A 103 7.52 -22.72 1.79
C ALA A 103 8.83 -22.09 2.26
#